data_AF-A0A934X0T7-F1
#
_entry.id   AF-A0A934X0T7-F1
#
_cell.length_a   1.000
_cell.length_b   1.000
_cell.length_c   1.000
_cell.angle_alpha   90.00
_cell.angle_beta   90.00
_cell.angle_gamma   90.00
#
_symmetry.space_group_name_H-M   'P 1'
#
loop_
_entity.id
_entity.type
_entity.pdbx_description
1 polymer ?
#
loop_
_entity_poly.entity_id
_entity_poly.type
_entity_poly.pdbx_seq_one_letter_code
_entity_poly.pdbx_strand_id
1 'polypeptide(L)' 'MNILIVLIVVSLVVALGFLGAFIWAVKAGQFDDASTPSYRMLWDDTPTQKSDKKTNNVKSINNK' A
#
# COMPACT_ATOMS: atom_id res chain seq x y z
N MET A 1 31.94 -40.54 -1.60
CA MET A 1 32.41 -39.21 -1.15
C MET A 1 31.99 -38.13 -2.16
N ASN A 2 30.68 -37.90 -2.31
CA ASN A 2 30.13 -36.91 -3.28
C ASN A 2 29.07 -35.98 -2.68
N ILE A 3 28.64 -36.24 -1.44
CA ILE A 3 27.50 -35.53 -0.84
C ILE A 3 27.80 -34.04 -0.62
N LEU A 4 29.07 -33.70 -0.34
CA LEU A 4 29.51 -32.32 -0.19
C LEU A 4 29.35 -31.51 -1.48
N ILE A 5 29.63 -32.11 -2.64
CA ILE A 5 29.48 -31.45 -3.94
C ILE A 5 28.00 -31.19 -4.21
N VAL A 6 27.13 -32.17 -3.92
CA VAL A 6 25.67 -32.02 -4.07
C VAL A 6 25.14 -30.91 -3.16
N LEU A 7 25.57 -30.87 -1.89
CA LEU A 7 25.16 -29.85 -0.93
C LEU A 7 25.58 -28.45 -1.37
N ILE A 8 26.79 -28.29 -1.92
CA ILE A 8 27.30 -27.01 -2.45
C ILE A 8 26.46 -26.53 -3.63
N VAL A 9 26.12 -27.41 -4.57
CA VAL A 9 25.31 -27.03 -5.73
C VAL A 9 23.90 -26.63 -5.30
N VAL A 10 23.29 -27.41 -4.40
CA VAL A 10 21.94 -27.12 -3.90
C VAL A 10 21.91 -25.80 -3.14
N SER A 11 22.88 -25.54 -2.25
CA SER A 11 22.94 -24.27 -1.51
C SER A 11 23.15 -23.07 -2.43
N LEU A 12 23.96 -23.22 -3.48
CA LEU A 12 24.20 -22.18 -4.47
C LEU A 12 22.94 -21.87 -5.28
N VAL A 13 22.20 -22.89 -5.71
CA VAL A 13 20.92 -22.72 -6.42
C VAL A 13 19.89 -22.01 -5.54
N VAL A 14 19.78 -22.39 -4.26
CA VAL A 14 18.87 -21.74 -3.32
C VAL A 14 19.27 -20.28 -3.09
N ALA A 15 20.57 -20.00 -2.90
CA ALA A 15 21.07 -18.65 -2.70
C ALA A 15 20.79 -17.74 -3.91
N LEU A 16 21.06 -18.23 -5.12
CA LEU A 16 20.79 -17.49 -6.36
C LEU A 16 19.30 -17.33 -6.62
N GLY A 17 18.50 -18.35 -6.33
CA GLY A 17 17.04 -18.29 -6.44
C GLY A 17 16.44 -17.26 -5.48
N PHE A 18 16.89 -17.27 -4.22
CA PHE A 18 16.48 -16.29 -3.22
C PHE A 18 16.90 -14.88 -3.62
N LEU A 19 18.15 -14.68 -4.06
CA LEU A 19 18.65 -13.38 -4.50
C LEU A 19 17.88 -12.85 -5.73
N GLY A 20 17.59 -13.71 -6.70
CA GLY A 20 16.81 -13.37 -7.88
C GLY A 20 15.38 -12.97 -7.53
N ALA A 21 14.72 -13.75 -6.67
CA ALA A 21 13.39 -13.43 -6.16
C ALA A 21 13.38 -12.12 -5.35
N PHE A 22 14.40 -11.89 -4.53
CA PHE A 22 14.57 -10.67 -3.75
C PHE A 22 14.72 -9.44 -4.65
N ILE A 23 15.61 -9.48 -5.65
CA ILE A 23 15.78 -8.39 -6.61
C ILE A 23 14.47 -8.14 -7.38
N TRP A 24 13.77 -9.21 -7.77
CA TRP A 24 12.49 -9.07 -8.45
C TRP A 24 11.44 -8.40 -7.56
N ALA A 25 11.31 -8.80 -6.30
CA ALA A 25 10.38 -8.21 -5.34
C ALA A 25 10.68 -6.72 -5.06
N VAL A 26 11.95 -6.36 -4.90
CA VAL A 26 12.39 -4.96 -4.74
C VAL A 26 12.02 -4.15 -5.99
N LYS A 27 12.29 -4.69 -7.18
CA LYS A 27 11.98 -3.99 -8.44
C LYS A 27 10.48 -3.95 -8.75
N ALA A 28 9.71 -4.90 -8.21
CA ALA A 28 8.25 -4.93 -8.32
C ALA A 28 7.56 -3.86 -7.44
N GLY A 29 8.32 -3.06 -6.68
CA GLY A 29 7.76 -1.94 -5.92
C GLY A 29 6.88 -2.38 -4.75
N GLN A 30 6.97 -3.64 -4.31
CA GLN A 30 6.16 -4.15 -3.19
C GLN A 30 6.39 -3.40 -1.86
N PHE A 31 7.48 -2.63 -1.77
CA PHE A 31 7.85 -1.81 -0.62
C PHE A 31 7.38 -0.35 -0.75
N ASP A 32 6.82 0.05 -1.89
CA ASP A 32 6.38 1.44 -2.15
C ASP A 32 4.98 1.72 -1.56
N ASP A 33 4.24 0.68 -1.18
CA ASP A 33 2.89 0.78 -0.60
C ASP A 33 2.90 0.79 0.94
N ALA A 34 4.09 0.93 1.57
CA ALA A 34 4.24 1.02 3.03
C ALA A 34 3.85 2.39 3.62
N SER A 35 3.36 3.31 2.80
CA SER A 35 3.01 4.67 3.19
C SER A 35 1.62 5.06 2.73
N THR A 36 0.58 4.57 3.40
CA THR A 36 -0.60 5.36 3.87
C THR A 36 -1.69 4.44 4.43
N PRO A 37 -1.85 4.42 5.78
CA PRO A 37 -3.08 5.06 6.28
C PRO A 37 -2.83 5.99 7.49
N SER A 38 -1.65 5.92 8.12
CA SER A 38 -1.37 6.65 9.37
C SER A 38 -1.36 8.18 9.21
N TYR A 39 -1.16 8.69 7.99
CA TYR A 39 -1.29 10.12 7.71
C TYR A 39 -2.76 10.58 7.65
N ARG A 40 -3.73 9.69 7.45
CA ARG A 40 -5.15 10.09 7.45
C ARG A 40 -5.68 10.27 8.87
N MET A 41 -5.11 9.61 9.87
CA MET A 41 -5.66 9.66 11.23
C MET A 41 -5.23 10.89 12.04
N LEU A 42 -4.08 11.51 11.71
CA LEU A 42 -3.58 12.66 12.46
C LEU A 42 -4.05 14.03 11.91
N TRP A 43 -4.53 14.08 10.66
CA TRP A 43 -4.92 15.33 9.97
C TRP A 43 -6.42 15.43 9.65
N ASP A 44 -7.18 14.34 9.72
CA ASP A 44 -8.63 14.30 9.47
C ASP A 44 -9.44 14.57 10.77
N ASP A 45 -8.75 14.73 11.90
CA ASP A 45 -9.32 15.04 13.22
C ASP A 45 -9.37 16.55 13.51
N THR A 46 -9.29 17.39 12.47
CA THR A 46 -9.73 18.79 12.59
C THR A 46 -11.24 18.82 12.37
N PRO A 47 -12.08 18.98 13.42
CA PRO A 47 -13.47 19.35 13.22
C PRO A 47 -13.47 20.75 12.64
N THR A 48 -13.38 20.87 11.32
CA THR A 48 -13.85 22.07 10.65
C THR A 48 -15.33 22.13 10.98
N GLN A 49 -15.65 22.98 11.95
CA GLN A 49 -17.01 23.41 12.20
C GLN A 49 -17.56 23.92 10.87
N LYS A 50 -18.26 23.07 10.12
CA LYS A 50 -19.17 23.49 9.06
C LYS A 50 -20.43 24.02 9.72
N SER A 51 -20.25 25.11 10.46
CA SER A 51 -21.31 26.05 10.74
C SER A 51 -21.48 26.90 9.48
N ASP A 52 -22.70 26.85 8.97
CA ASP A 52 -23.39 27.90 8.23
C ASP A 52 -23.24 28.06 6.70
N LYS A 53 -24.38 27.72 6.06
CA LYS A 53 -25.16 28.53 5.10
C LYS A 53 -24.58 28.90 3.72
N LYS A 54 -25.18 28.28 2.69
CA LYS A 54 -25.83 28.86 1.48
C LYS A 54 -26.01 27.71 0.45
N THR A 55 -27.11 27.47 -0.28
CA THR A 55 -28.01 28.35 -1.03
C THR A 55 -29.13 27.48 -1.65
N ASN A 56 -30.38 27.86 -1.41
CA ASN A 56 -31.52 27.91 -2.35
C ASN A 56 -31.67 26.86 -3.49
N ASN A 57 -32.51 25.82 -3.33
CA ASN A 57 -33.45 25.38 -4.40
C ASN A 57 -34.51 24.34 -3.97
N VAL A 58 -35.41 24.66 -3.03
CA VAL A 58 -36.67 23.90 -2.91
C VAL A 58 -37.84 24.87 -2.97
N LYS A 59 -37.95 25.56 -4.12
CA LYS A 59 -39.13 26.35 -4.50
C LYS A 59 -39.88 25.64 -5.64
N SER A 60 -40.15 24.34 -5.48
CA SER A 60 -40.86 23.54 -6.51
C SER A 60 -41.95 22.59 -5.98
N ILE A 61 -42.11 22.37 -4.67
CA ILE A 61 -43.09 21.38 -4.18
C ILE A 61 -44.46 22.00 -3.85
N ASN A 62 -44.57 23.32 -3.81
CA ASN A 62 -45.80 23.98 -3.38
C ASN A 62 -46.40 24.79 -4.53
N ASN A 63 -46.86 24.11 -5.58
CA ASN A 63 -47.93 24.64 -6.43
C ASN A 63 -48.59 23.53 -7.27
N LYS A 64 -49.44 22.71 -6.64
CA LYS A 64 -50.74 22.30 -7.19
C LYS A 64 -51.62 21.72 -6.10
#